data_AF-A0AA88XJH8-F1
#
_entry.id   AF-A0AA88XJH8-F1
#
_cell.length_a   1.000
_cell.length_b   1.000
_cell.length_c   1.000
_cell.angle_alpha   90.00
_cell.angle_beta   90.00
_cell.angle_gamma   90.00
#
_symmetry.space_group_name_H-M   'P 1'
#
loop_
_entity.id
_entity.type
_entity.pdbx_description
1 polymer ?
#
loop_
_entity_poly.entity_id
_entity_poly.type
_entity_poly.pdbx_seq_one_letter_code
_entity_poly.pdbx_strand_id
1 'polypeptide(L)'
;MGDAGKPYDPANNAQNKSSLLGKVLRIDVDNPEDGKPYSIPLDNPFVNDPSFRPEIYAYGLRNPWRCGKDLGDYVTGKGKGRMACGDVGEHTKEEVDLIKKGANYGWNIMEGDFCVPKKKCSKAAVTENFEEPIWNYGHDLGFSVIGGAFYRGCSIQHLYGAVIVGEWGSGLVDIEIIMQ
;
A
#
# COMPACT_ATOMS: atom_id res chain seq x y z
N MET A 1 6.15 -1.26 -5.59
CA MET A 1 7.22 -2.27 -5.82
C MET A 1 7.08 -3.34 -4.75
N GLY A 2 7.00 -4.61 -5.12
CA GLY A 2 6.98 -5.72 -4.16
C GLY A 2 8.34 -6.00 -3.52
N ASP A 3 8.37 -6.89 -2.54
CA ASP A 3 9.51 -7.29 -1.71
C ASP A 3 10.41 -8.36 -2.36
N ALA A 4 10.07 -8.77 -3.58
CA ALA A 4 10.67 -9.86 -4.38
C ALA A 4 10.26 -11.29 -4.01
N GLY A 5 9.22 -11.48 -3.20
CA GLY A 5 8.42 -12.71 -3.13
C GLY A 5 9.09 -13.91 -2.43
N LYS A 6 10.14 -13.69 -1.65
CA LYS A 6 10.76 -14.76 -0.84
C LYS A 6 9.99 -14.91 0.49
N PRO A 7 9.70 -16.15 0.95
CA PRO A 7 8.98 -16.41 2.19
C PRO A 7 9.49 -15.62 3.39
N TYR A 8 8.61 -14.84 4.02
CA TYR A 8 8.91 -13.96 5.14
C TYR A 8 10.09 -13.01 4.90
N ASP A 9 10.23 -12.46 3.69
CA ASP A 9 11.20 -11.43 3.32
C ASP A 9 12.56 -11.56 4.06
N PRO A 10 13.35 -12.60 3.77
CA PRO A 10 14.61 -12.86 4.48
C PRO A 10 15.67 -11.79 4.21
N ALA A 11 15.52 -11.04 3.11
CA ALA A 11 16.36 -9.88 2.79
C ALA A 11 15.91 -8.61 3.53
N ASN A 12 14.78 -8.67 4.24
CA ASN A 12 14.14 -7.56 4.94
C ASN A 12 13.91 -6.37 4.00
N ASN A 13 13.66 -6.62 2.72
CA ASN A 13 13.46 -5.61 1.69
C ASN A 13 12.41 -4.58 2.07
N ALA A 14 11.27 -5.01 2.59
CA ALA A 14 10.14 -4.13 2.92
C ALA A 14 10.48 -3.13 4.02
N GLN A 15 11.30 -3.52 5.01
CA GLN A 15 11.79 -2.65 6.08
C GLN A 15 13.17 -2.02 5.78
N ASN A 16 13.91 -2.53 4.79
CA ASN A 16 15.20 -2.00 4.39
C ASN A 16 15.01 -0.66 3.66
N LYS A 17 15.41 0.41 4.34
CA LYS A 17 15.30 1.82 3.92
C LYS A 17 16.20 2.18 2.73
N SER A 18 17.25 1.37 2.51
CA SER A 18 18.17 1.52 1.38
C SER A 18 17.69 0.78 0.11
N SER A 19 16.67 -0.09 0.25
CA SER A 19 16.06 -0.85 -0.85
C SER A 19 14.82 -0.14 -1.39
N LEU A 20 14.59 -0.26 -2.70
CA LEU A 20 13.37 0.21 -3.37
C LEU A 20 12.27 -0.88 -3.44
N LEU A 21 12.54 -2.07 -2.89
CA LEU A 21 11.61 -3.20 -2.84
C LEU A 21 10.71 -3.11 -1.59
N GLY A 22 9.45 -3.54 -1.71
CA GLY A 22 8.43 -3.42 -0.66
C GLY A 22 8.08 -1.97 -0.33
N LYS A 23 7.98 -1.12 -1.37
CA LYS A 23 7.82 0.34 -1.28
C LYS A 23 6.76 0.87 -2.25
N VAL A 24 6.15 1.99 -1.88
CA VAL A 24 5.59 2.95 -2.84
C VAL A 24 6.62 4.05 -3.07
N LEU A 25 6.88 4.34 -4.34
CA LEU A 25 7.87 5.35 -4.75
C LEU A 25 7.15 6.58 -5.32
N ARG A 26 7.73 7.75 -5.09
CA ARG A 26 7.26 9.01 -5.69
C ARG A 26 8.46 9.77 -6.25
N ILE A 27 8.40 10.05 -7.55
CA ILE A 27 9.41 10.76 -8.33
C ILE A 27 8.73 11.85 -9.16
N ASP A 28 9.51 12.84 -9.59
CA ASP A 28 9.11 13.84 -10.56
C ASP A 28 9.78 13.55 -11.91
N VAL A 29 8.98 13.23 -12.91
CA VAL A 29 9.45 12.87 -14.26
C VAL A 29 9.52 14.09 -15.19
N ASP A 30 8.91 15.21 -14.81
CA ASP A 30 8.84 16.42 -15.63
C ASP A 30 10.12 17.26 -15.47
N ASN A 31 10.84 17.09 -14.36
CA ASN A 31 12.07 17.82 -14.05
C ASN A 31 13.27 16.88 -13.81
N PRO A 32 13.85 16.23 -14.83
CA PRO A 32 15.03 15.38 -14.66
C PRO A 32 16.23 16.13 -14.06
N GLU A 33 16.97 15.49 -13.15
CA GLU A 33 18.16 16.08 -12.51
C GLU A 33 19.30 15.06 -12.35
N ASP A 34 20.53 15.54 -12.09
CA ASP A 34 21.70 14.71 -11.77
C ASP A 34 21.96 13.53 -12.72
N GLY A 35 21.66 13.72 -14.01
CA GLY A 35 21.82 12.68 -15.04
C GLY A 35 20.82 11.52 -14.95
N LYS A 36 19.81 11.62 -14.08
CA LYS A 36 18.68 10.67 -13.99
C LYS A 36 17.51 11.18 -14.83
N PRO A 37 16.62 10.28 -15.30
CA PRO A 37 15.42 10.68 -16.04
C PRO A 37 14.29 11.22 -15.15
N TYR A 38 14.59 11.54 -13.89
CA TYR A 38 13.64 12.05 -12.89
C TYR A 38 14.39 12.84 -11.81
N SER A 39 13.65 13.63 -11.03
CA SER A 39 14.08 14.24 -9.77
C SER A 39 13.27 13.74 -8.59
N ILE A 40 13.69 14.11 -7.39
CA ILE A 40 12.95 13.82 -6.15
C ILE A 40 12.09 15.02 -5.77
N PRO A 41 10.76 14.85 -5.59
CA PRO A 41 9.93 15.90 -5.03
C PRO A 41 10.45 16.35 -3.66
N LEU A 42 10.64 17.66 -3.47
CA LEU A 42 11.16 18.24 -2.22
C LEU A 42 10.29 17.94 -1.00
N ASP A 43 9.03 17.60 -1.22
CA ASP A 43 8.08 17.22 -0.18
C ASP A 43 7.96 15.70 0.00
N ASN A 44 8.87 14.87 -0.54
CA ASN A 44 8.92 13.46 -0.16
C ASN A 44 9.26 13.30 1.33
N PRO A 45 8.74 12.26 2.00
CA PRO A 45 8.82 12.13 3.46
C PRO A 45 10.25 11.96 3.99
N PHE A 46 11.15 11.41 3.18
CA PHE A 46 12.48 11.01 3.63
C PHE A 46 13.62 11.75 2.92
N VAL A 47 13.34 12.87 2.24
CA VAL A 47 14.36 13.62 1.47
C VAL A 47 15.56 14.08 2.31
N ASN A 48 15.34 14.31 3.60
CA ASN A 48 16.37 14.78 4.54
C ASN A 48 16.92 13.65 5.44
N ASP A 49 16.50 12.41 5.24
CA ASP A 49 16.98 11.26 6.00
C ASP A 49 17.99 10.45 5.16
N PRO A 50 19.30 10.53 5.46
CA PRO A 50 20.32 9.84 4.67
C PRO A 50 20.27 8.31 4.80
N SER A 51 19.51 7.78 5.75
CA SER A 51 19.29 6.33 5.89
C SER A 51 18.23 5.79 4.94
N PHE A 52 17.43 6.67 4.33
CA PHE A 52 16.38 6.32 3.38
C PHE A 52 16.78 6.68 1.95
N ARG A 53 16.33 5.85 1.03
CA ARG A 53 16.25 6.23 -0.38
C ARG A 53 15.21 7.36 -0.54
N PRO A 54 15.59 8.51 -1.12
CA PRO A 54 14.72 9.68 -1.20
C PRO A 54 13.50 9.47 -2.12
N GLU A 55 13.54 8.44 -2.99
CA GLU A 55 12.41 8.02 -3.82
C GLU A 55 11.25 7.42 -3.00
N ILE A 56 11.51 6.96 -1.77
CA ILE A 56 10.52 6.25 -0.95
C ILE A 56 9.43 7.23 -0.48
N TYR A 57 8.18 6.90 -0.78
CA TYR A 57 7.00 7.61 -0.28
C TYR A 57 6.35 6.86 0.89
N ALA A 58 6.29 5.53 0.81
CA ALA A 58 5.83 4.66 1.89
C ALA A 58 6.54 3.30 1.80
N TYR A 59 6.57 2.55 2.89
CA TYR A 59 7.32 1.29 2.99
C TYR A 59 6.61 0.24 3.83
N GLY A 60 7.18 -0.96 3.92
CA GLY A 60 6.57 -2.06 4.66
C GLY A 60 5.45 -2.77 3.90
N LEU A 61 5.47 -2.71 2.56
CA LEU A 61 4.53 -3.45 1.69
C LEU A 61 5.15 -4.78 1.27
N ARG A 62 4.31 -5.80 1.02
CA ARG A 62 4.75 -7.10 0.51
C ARG A 62 4.76 -7.14 -1.01
N ASN A 63 3.58 -7.19 -1.62
CA ASN A 63 3.35 -7.35 -3.04
C ASN A 63 2.16 -6.48 -3.47
N PRO A 64 2.33 -5.14 -3.47
CA PRO A 64 1.30 -4.23 -3.92
C PRO A 64 1.01 -4.49 -5.40
N TRP A 65 -0.25 -4.83 -5.69
CA TRP A 65 -0.73 -5.16 -7.03
C TRP A 65 -1.33 -3.94 -7.72
N ARG A 66 -2.66 -3.83 -7.74
CA ARG A 66 -3.34 -2.69 -8.37
C ARG A 66 -3.47 -1.55 -7.37
N CYS A 67 -2.94 -0.39 -7.76
CA CYS A 67 -3.17 0.87 -7.07
C CYS A 67 -4.08 1.79 -7.88
N GLY A 68 -5.07 2.40 -7.24
CA GLY A 68 -5.95 3.40 -7.82
C GLY A 68 -5.73 4.77 -7.17
N LYS A 69 -5.71 5.82 -8.00
CA LYS A 69 -5.67 7.21 -7.53
C LYS A 69 -7.08 7.78 -7.49
N ASP A 70 -7.43 8.39 -6.36
CA ASP A 70 -8.69 9.11 -6.20
C ASP A 70 -8.64 10.43 -6.96
N LEU A 71 -9.57 10.63 -7.90
CA LEU A 71 -9.72 11.87 -8.64
C LEU A 71 -10.35 12.99 -7.78
N GLY A 72 -10.88 12.61 -6.62
CA GLY A 72 -11.57 13.49 -5.70
C GLY A 72 -13.04 13.67 -6.05
N ASP A 73 -13.78 14.18 -5.08
CA ASP A 73 -15.13 14.66 -5.31
C ASP A 73 -15.13 15.80 -6.35
N TYR A 74 -16.04 15.77 -7.32
CA TYR A 74 -16.02 16.71 -8.45
C TYR A 74 -16.39 18.15 -8.07
N VAL A 75 -17.06 18.35 -6.93
CA VAL A 75 -17.52 19.68 -6.48
C VAL A 75 -16.55 20.26 -5.46
N THR A 76 -16.16 19.45 -4.48
CA THR A 76 -15.38 19.84 -3.30
C THR A 76 -13.89 19.53 -3.42
N GLY A 77 -13.52 18.63 -4.33
CA GLY A 77 -12.15 18.09 -4.44
C GLY A 77 -11.77 17.14 -3.30
N LYS A 78 -12.68 16.82 -2.35
CA LYS A 78 -12.36 15.95 -1.21
C LYS A 78 -11.83 14.60 -1.69
N GLY A 79 -10.69 14.18 -1.14
CA GLY A 79 -10.05 12.91 -1.44
C GLY A 79 -9.12 12.92 -2.66
N LYS A 80 -9.03 14.02 -3.41
CA LYS A 80 -8.16 14.11 -4.59
C LYS A 80 -6.71 13.76 -4.25
N GLY A 81 -6.14 12.84 -5.01
CA GLY A 81 -4.74 12.42 -4.87
C GLY A 81 -4.48 11.31 -3.85
N ARG A 82 -5.49 10.89 -3.07
CA ARG A 82 -5.40 9.66 -2.28
C ARG A 82 -5.09 8.47 -3.18
N MET A 83 -4.38 7.48 -2.67
CA MET A 83 -4.05 6.26 -3.40
C MET A 83 -4.43 5.07 -2.55
N ALA A 84 -5.17 4.12 -3.11
CA ALA A 84 -5.48 2.85 -2.50
C ALA A 84 -4.77 1.75 -3.28
N CYS A 85 -4.14 0.79 -2.60
CA CYS A 85 -3.44 -0.32 -3.21
C CYS A 85 -3.90 -1.62 -2.57
N GLY A 86 -4.21 -2.65 -3.37
CA GLY A 86 -4.24 -4.01 -2.85
C GLY A 86 -2.82 -4.51 -2.63
N ASP A 87 -2.52 -5.06 -1.46
CA ASP A 87 -1.26 -5.70 -1.12
C ASP A 87 -1.51 -7.19 -0.85
N VAL A 88 -0.92 -8.04 -1.71
CA VAL A 88 -1.17 -9.47 -1.67
C VAL A 88 -0.39 -10.10 -0.53
N GLY A 89 -1.09 -10.88 0.29
CA GLY A 89 -0.55 -11.61 1.42
C GLY A 89 0.33 -12.80 1.04
N GLU A 90 1.06 -13.33 2.01
CA GLU A 90 1.82 -14.56 1.86
C GLU A 90 1.05 -15.80 2.29
N HIS A 91 0.39 -15.75 3.44
CA HIS A 91 -0.06 -16.93 4.15
C HIS A 91 -1.40 -16.78 4.86
N THR A 92 -1.74 -15.57 5.29
CA THR A 92 -2.84 -15.38 6.24
C THR A 92 -3.89 -14.41 5.74
N LYS A 93 -3.47 -13.28 5.17
CA LYS A 93 -4.36 -12.14 4.95
C LYS A 93 -4.01 -11.44 3.65
N GLU A 94 -5.04 -11.12 2.89
CA GLU A 94 -4.98 -10.14 1.80
C GLU A 94 -5.41 -8.78 2.36
N GLU A 95 -4.81 -7.68 1.86
CA GLU A 95 -5.11 -6.35 2.41
C GLU A 95 -5.24 -5.25 1.34
N VAL A 96 -5.93 -4.18 1.72
CA VAL A 96 -6.01 -2.95 0.94
C VAL A 96 -5.58 -1.80 1.83
N ASP A 97 -4.60 -1.05 1.35
CA ASP A 97 -4.01 0.08 2.04
C ASP A 97 -4.39 1.40 1.39
N LEU A 98 -4.72 2.39 2.22
CA LEU A 98 -4.66 3.78 1.80
C LEU A 98 -3.24 4.28 1.99
N ILE A 99 -2.53 4.50 0.88
CA ILE A 99 -1.13 4.91 0.90
C ILE A 99 -0.96 6.31 1.50
N LYS A 100 -0.28 6.39 2.64
CA LYS A 100 0.01 7.62 3.36
C LYS A 100 1.50 7.98 3.28
N LYS A 101 1.77 9.29 3.24
CA LYS A 101 3.12 9.84 3.22
C LYS A 101 3.91 9.38 4.45
N GLY A 102 5.00 8.66 4.23
CA GLY A 102 5.94 8.21 5.26
C GLY A 102 5.47 7.00 6.07
N ALA A 103 4.33 6.40 5.73
CA ALA A 103 3.77 5.27 6.46
C ALA A 103 4.61 3.99 6.29
N ASN A 104 4.58 3.16 7.34
CA ASN A 104 5.12 1.80 7.38
C ASN A 104 3.95 0.82 7.50
N TYR A 105 3.74 -0.03 6.51
CA TYR A 105 2.65 -1.03 6.51
C TYR A 105 3.02 -2.34 7.23
N GLY A 106 4.24 -2.40 7.77
CA GLY A 106 4.59 -3.43 8.75
C GLY A 106 5.00 -4.79 8.17
N TRP A 107 4.86 -5.06 6.87
CA TRP A 107 5.46 -6.28 6.30
C TRP A 107 6.98 -6.26 6.50
N ASN A 108 7.61 -7.31 7.02
CA ASN A 108 7.10 -8.67 7.20
C ASN A 108 6.90 -9.09 8.67
N ILE A 109 6.43 -8.16 9.49
CA ILE A 109 5.98 -8.38 10.86
C ILE A 109 4.45 -8.48 10.90
N MET A 110 3.77 -7.67 10.09
CA MET A 110 2.32 -7.65 9.93
C MET A 110 1.94 -8.15 8.53
N GLU A 111 0.82 -8.85 8.46
CA GLU A 111 0.11 -9.24 7.24
C GLU A 111 -1.38 -9.01 7.53
N GLY A 112 -1.95 -7.93 6.99
CA GLY A 112 -3.23 -7.43 7.47
C GLY A 112 -3.16 -6.94 8.91
N ASP A 113 -4.17 -7.31 9.69
CA ASP A 113 -4.23 -7.10 11.15
C ASP A 113 -3.50 -8.21 11.94
N PHE A 114 -2.81 -9.12 11.26
CA PHE A 114 -2.22 -10.30 11.88
C PHE A 114 -0.70 -10.22 11.93
N CYS A 115 -0.13 -10.46 13.11
CA CYS A 115 1.32 -10.50 13.24
C CYS A 115 1.89 -11.86 12.82
N VAL A 116 2.82 -11.85 11.86
CA VAL A 116 3.42 -13.04 11.28
C VAL A 116 4.86 -12.76 10.78
N PRO A 117 5.80 -13.72 10.89
CA PRO A 117 5.70 -14.98 11.62
C PRO A 117 5.75 -14.75 13.13
N LYS A 118 5.12 -15.64 13.92
CA LYS A 118 5.01 -15.54 15.39
C LYS A 118 6.31 -15.20 16.12
N LYS A 119 7.46 -15.67 15.61
CA LYS A 119 8.79 -15.36 16.15
C LYS A 119 9.17 -13.87 16.10
N LYS A 120 8.57 -13.09 15.20
CA LYS A 120 8.74 -11.64 15.08
C LYS A 120 7.72 -10.84 15.90
N CYS A 121 6.68 -11.49 16.42
CA CYS A 121 5.57 -10.87 17.16
C CYS A 121 5.90 -10.52 18.61
N SER A 122 7.08 -9.94 18.84
CA SER A 122 7.40 -9.35 20.13
C SER A 122 6.48 -8.15 20.38
N LYS A 123 6.21 -7.82 21.65
CA LYS A 123 5.45 -6.60 22.00
C LYS A 123 6.08 -5.34 21.39
N ALA A 124 7.41 -5.30 21.26
CA ALA A 124 8.13 -4.18 20.66
C ALA A 124 7.83 -4.02 19.15
N ALA A 125 7.68 -5.14 18.44
CA ALA A 125 7.35 -5.14 17.02
C ALA A 125 5.93 -4.62 16.76
N VAL A 126 4.98 -4.89 17.67
CA VAL A 126 3.60 -4.37 17.59
C VAL A 126 3.47 -2.95 18.18
N THR A 127 4.50 -2.43 18.86
CA THR A 127 4.56 -1.01 19.29
C THR A 127 5.14 -0.08 18.22
N GLU A 128 5.65 -0.62 17.11
CA GLU A 128 5.91 0.21 15.94
C GLU A 128 4.56 0.73 15.42
N ASN A 129 4.49 2.02 15.12
CA ASN A 129 3.27 2.67 14.64
C ASN A 129 3.06 2.30 13.17
N PHE A 130 2.73 1.03 12.92
CA PHE A 130 2.35 0.53 11.60
C PHE A 130 1.02 1.14 11.19
N GLU A 131 0.93 1.48 9.92
CA GLU A 131 -0.31 1.93 9.33
C GLU A 131 -1.20 0.71 9.08
N GLU A 132 -2.41 0.73 9.62
CA GLU A 132 -3.37 -0.36 9.43
C GLU A 132 -3.97 -0.31 8.03
N PRO A 133 -4.26 -1.47 7.42
CA PRO A 133 -4.98 -1.51 6.17
C PRO A 133 -6.40 -0.98 6.37
N ILE A 134 -6.95 -0.35 5.34
CA ILE A 134 -8.34 0.11 5.35
C ILE A 134 -9.33 -1.04 5.22
N TRP A 135 -8.85 -2.21 4.76
CA TRP A 135 -9.57 -3.46 4.71
C TRP A 135 -8.62 -4.65 4.60
N ASN A 136 -8.96 -5.78 5.20
CA ASN A 136 -8.24 -7.04 5.03
C ASN A 136 -9.19 -8.24 5.16
N TYR A 137 -8.82 -9.37 4.58
CA TYR A 137 -9.58 -10.61 4.66
C TYR A 137 -8.67 -11.84 4.67
N GLY A 138 -9.16 -12.94 5.22
CA GLY A 138 -8.41 -14.20 5.32
C GLY A 138 -8.49 -15.05 4.06
N HIS A 139 -7.51 -15.96 3.92
CA HIS A 139 -7.47 -16.92 2.80
C HIS A 139 -8.64 -17.93 2.77
N ASP A 140 -9.45 -17.97 3.81
CA ASP A 140 -10.72 -18.67 3.87
C ASP A 140 -11.84 -17.97 3.07
N LEU A 141 -11.71 -16.66 2.81
CA LEU A 141 -12.66 -15.85 2.05
C LEU A 141 -12.22 -15.60 0.60
N GLY A 142 -10.92 -15.60 0.31
CA GLY A 142 -10.38 -15.44 -1.04
C GLY A 142 -8.86 -15.59 -1.10
N PHE A 143 -8.26 -15.63 -2.29
CA PHE A 143 -6.87 -16.03 -2.50
C PHE A 143 -5.93 -14.88 -2.82
N SER A 144 -6.39 -13.85 -3.54
CA SER A 144 -5.52 -12.73 -3.94
C SER A 144 -6.29 -11.45 -4.17
N VAL A 145 -5.91 -10.39 -3.48
CA VAL A 145 -6.48 -9.05 -3.74
C VAL A 145 -5.91 -8.49 -5.05
N ILE A 146 -6.78 -8.12 -5.97
CA ILE A 146 -6.42 -7.57 -7.29
C ILE A 146 -6.97 -6.16 -7.53
N GLY A 147 -7.75 -5.63 -6.59
CA GLY A 147 -8.46 -4.35 -6.69
C GLY A 147 -7.94 -3.27 -5.74
N GLY A 148 -8.55 -2.09 -5.84
CA GLY A 148 -8.09 -0.87 -5.17
C GLY A 148 -8.43 0.39 -5.96
N ALA A 149 -9.62 0.49 -6.55
CA ALA A 149 -10.01 1.59 -7.43
C ALA A 149 -11.07 2.48 -6.81
N PHE A 150 -10.89 3.80 -6.82
CA PHE A 150 -11.91 4.72 -6.34
C PHE A 150 -13.07 4.84 -7.34
N TYR A 151 -14.31 4.68 -6.87
CA TYR A 151 -15.49 4.93 -7.67
C TYR A 151 -15.90 6.40 -7.55
N ARG A 152 -15.89 7.11 -8.67
CA ARG A 152 -16.39 8.50 -8.80
C ARG A 152 -17.50 8.62 -9.85
N GLY A 153 -18.08 7.51 -10.30
CA GLY A 153 -19.15 7.54 -11.31
C GLY A 153 -20.49 8.07 -10.77
N CYS A 154 -21.36 8.51 -11.66
CA CYS A 154 -22.70 9.00 -11.29
C CYS A 154 -23.81 7.94 -11.39
N SER A 155 -23.54 6.78 -11.98
CA SER A 155 -24.55 5.74 -12.24
C SER A 155 -25.04 5.06 -10.96
N ILE A 156 -24.13 4.82 -10.02
CA ILE A 156 -24.38 4.16 -8.74
C ILE A 156 -23.97 5.10 -7.60
N GLN A 157 -24.87 6.01 -7.22
CA GLN A 157 -24.55 7.10 -6.29
C GLN A 157 -24.10 6.61 -4.90
N HIS A 158 -24.59 5.46 -4.43
CA HIS A 158 -24.19 4.90 -3.13
C HIS A 158 -22.74 4.38 -3.09
N LEU A 159 -22.10 4.20 -4.25
CA LEU A 159 -20.68 3.85 -4.33
C LEU A 159 -19.77 5.08 -4.40
N TYR A 160 -20.33 6.29 -4.47
CA TYR A 160 -19.53 7.49 -4.70
C TYR A 160 -18.49 7.72 -3.59
N GLY A 161 -17.22 7.71 -3.97
CA GLY A 161 -16.07 7.84 -3.07
C GLY A 161 -15.56 6.52 -2.47
N ALA A 162 -16.23 5.40 -2.74
CA ALA A 162 -15.82 4.08 -2.27
C ALA A 162 -14.56 3.57 -2.98
N VAL A 163 -13.80 2.71 -2.30
CA VAL A 163 -12.73 1.92 -2.90
C VAL A 163 -13.30 0.57 -3.32
N ILE A 164 -13.39 0.33 -4.63
CA ILE A 164 -13.81 -0.94 -5.19
C ILE A 164 -12.63 -1.89 -5.20
N VAL A 165 -12.79 -3.00 -4.49
CA VAL A 165 -11.83 -4.08 -4.40
C VAL A 165 -12.30 -5.24 -5.29
N GLY A 166 -11.37 -6.11 -5.63
CA GLY A 166 -11.65 -7.32 -6.38
C GLY A 166 -10.72 -8.41 -5.87
N GLU A 167 -11.21 -9.63 -5.90
CA GLU A 167 -10.48 -10.82 -5.49
C GLU A 167 -10.31 -11.75 -6.70
N TRP A 168 -9.19 -12.46 -6.72
CA TRP A 168 -8.91 -13.49 -7.72
C TRP A 168 -8.78 -14.86 -7.06
N GLY A 169 -9.63 -15.79 -7.48
CA GLY A 169 -9.54 -17.22 -7.13
C GLY A 169 -10.85 -17.81 -6.61
N SER A 170 -11.66 -17.03 -5.88
CA SER A 170 -12.99 -17.47 -5.43
C SER A 170 -14.08 -17.25 -6.49
N GLY A 171 -13.82 -16.38 -7.48
CA GLY A 171 -14.80 -15.93 -8.46
C GLY A 171 -15.71 -14.81 -7.94
N LEU A 172 -15.51 -14.34 -6.72
CA LEU A 172 -16.20 -13.19 -6.13
C LEU A 172 -15.48 -11.89 -6.53
N VAL A 173 -16.22 -10.96 -7.14
CA VAL A 173 -15.85 -9.55 -7.08
C VAL A 173 -16.52 -9.02 -5.82
N ASP A 174 -15.76 -8.93 -4.72
CA ASP A 174 -16.30 -8.32 -3.51
C ASP A 174 -16.17 -6.80 -3.62
N ILE A 175 -17.32 -6.14 -3.77
CA ILE A 175 -17.40 -4.68 -3.81
C ILE A 175 -17.58 -4.22 -2.37
N GLU A 176 -16.47 -4.06 -1.66
CA GLU A 176 -16.54 -3.47 -0.33
C GLU A 176 -16.57 -1.94 -0.44
N ILE A 177 -17.57 -1.31 0.16
CA ILE A 177 -17.72 0.15 0.13
C ILE A 177 -16.99 0.73 1.34
N ILE A 178 -15.70 1.04 1.18
CA ILE A 178 -14.96 1.75 2.22
C ILE A 178 -15.26 3.25 2.08
N MET A 179 -16.21 3.76 2.88
CA MET A 179 -16.53 5.19 2.94
C MET A 179 -15.61 5.92 3.92
N GLN A 180 -14.87 6.95 3.44
CA GLN A 180 -14.02 7.84 4.25
C GLN A 180 -14.27 9.32 3.92
#